data_AF-A0A414ZRG5-F1
#
_entry.id   AF-A0A414ZRG5-F1
#
_cell.length_a   1.000
_cell.length_b   1.000
_cell.length_c   1.000
_cell.angle_alpha   90.00
_cell.angle_beta   90.00
_cell.angle_gamma   90.00
#
_symmetry.space_group_name_H-M   'P 1'
#
loop_
_entity.id
_entity.type
_entity.pdbx_description
1 polymer ?
#
loop_
_entity_poly.entity_id
_entity_poly.type
_entity_poly.pdbx_seq_one_letter_code
_entity_poly.pdbx_strand_id
1 'polypeptide(L)' 'MTDNEIHKYLIKHNWAVNSHEFISIMNESPQIERTEYNSQNDILTVYTHDYVFSCKWVLNEIKE' A
#
# COMPACT_ATOMS: atom_id res chain seq x y z
N MET A 1 -8.32 -6.80 -4.27
CA MET A 1 -7.11 -7.57 -4.64
C MET A 1 -6.93 -8.69 -3.64
N THR A 2 -6.39 -9.82 -4.09
CA THR A 2 -5.94 -10.92 -3.22
C THR A 2 -4.53 -10.64 -2.70
N ASP A 3 -4.10 -11.35 -1.66
CA ASP A 3 -2.71 -11.27 -1.16
C ASP A 3 -1.66 -11.46 -2.26
N ASN A 4 -1.88 -12.40 -3.17
CA ASN A 4 -1.00 -12.66 -4.31
C ASN A 4 -0.92 -11.48 -5.28
N GLU A 5 -2.04 -10.79 -5.51
CA GLU A 5 -2.08 -9.59 -6.34
C GLU A 5 -1.41 -8.40 -5.64
N ILE A 6 -1.62 -8.24 -4.33
CA ILE A 6 -0.96 -7.22 -3.51
C ILE A 6 0.55 -7.43 -3.57
N HIS A 7 1.02 -8.65 -3.33
CA HIS A 7 2.44 -8.97 -3.39
C HIS A 7 3.05 -8.71 -4.78
N LYS A 8 2.38 -9.14 -5.86
CA LYS A 8 2.83 -8.88 -7.24
C LYS A 8 2.88 -7.38 -7.55
N TYR A 9 1.88 -6.62 -7.09
CA TYR A 9 1.85 -5.17 -7.26
C TYR A 9 3.03 -4.52 -6.53
N LEU A 10 3.26 -4.87 -5.26
CA LEU A 10 4.37 -4.34 -4.47
C LEU A 10 5.73 -4.67 -5.11
N ILE A 11 5.94 -5.89 -5.60
CA ILE A 11 7.17 -6.26 -6.33
C ILE A 11 7.35 -5.39 -7.58
N LYS A 12 6.30 -5.24 -8.40
CA LYS A 12 6.34 -4.45 -9.64
C LYS A 12 6.70 -2.98 -9.37
N HIS A 13 6.28 -2.46 -8.23
CA HIS A 13 6.53 -1.09 -7.80
C HIS A 13 7.75 -0.96 -6.88
N ASN A 14 8.61 -1.99 -6.82
CA ASN A 14 9.83 -2.01 -6.00
C ASN A 14 9.57 -1.63 -4.53
N TRP A 15 8.47 -2.15 -3.98
CA TRP A 15 8.00 -1.89 -2.62
C TRP A 15 7.79 -0.40 -2.31
N ALA A 16 7.53 0.44 -3.32
CA ALA A 16 7.23 1.86 -3.17
C ALA A 16 5.98 2.24 -3.95
N VAL A 17 4.91 2.58 -3.24
CA VAL A 17 3.59 2.83 -3.83
C VAL A 17 3.27 4.32 -3.84
N ASN A 18 2.66 4.78 -4.93
CA ASN A 18 2.15 6.13 -5.00
C ASN A 18 0.89 6.26 -4.14
N SER A 19 0.85 7.25 -3.26
CA SER A 19 -0.25 7.40 -2.31
C SER A 19 -1.61 7.59 -2.98
N HIS A 20 -1.67 8.34 -4.08
CA HIS A 20 -2.92 8.65 -4.78
C HIS A 20 -3.50 7.42 -5.48
N GLU A 21 -2.66 6.66 -6.19
CA GLU A 21 -3.08 5.44 -6.88
C GLU A 21 -3.45 4.32 -5.90
N PHE A 22 -2.67 4.19 -4.82
CA PHE A 22 -2.84 3.08 -3.89
C PHE A 22 -4.06 3.23 -2.97
N ILE A 23 -4.54 4.46 -2.71
CA ILE A 23 -5.78 4.68 -1.96
C ILE A 23 -6.98 4.00 -2.63
N SER A 24 -7.12 4.11 -3.95
CA SER A 24 -8.21 3.42 -4.67
C SER A 24 -8.11 1.90 -4.54
N ILE A 25 -6.88 1.36 -4.64
CA ILE A 25 -6.61 -0.07 -4.46
C ILE A 25 -7.00 -0.53 -3.04
N MET A 26 -6.65 0.25 -2.01
CA MET A 26 -7.01 -0.06 -0.63
C MET A 26 -8.53 -0.09 -0.42
N ASN A 27 -9.24 0.89 -0.96
CA ASN A 27 -10.69 1.01 -0.80
C ASN A 27 -11.47 -0.09 -1.55
N GLU A 28 -10.94 -0.58 -2.66
CA GLU A 28 -11.59 -1.61 -3.48
C GLU A 28 -11.21 -3.04 -3.09
N SER A 29 -10.21 -3.21 -2.21
CA SER A 29 -9.70 -4.54 -1.87
C SER A 29 -10.40 -5.11 -0.63
N PRO A 30 -11.29 -6.12 -0.77
CA PRO A 30 -12.00 -6.69 0.37
C PRO A 30 -11.08 -7.50 1.31
N GLN A 31 -9.85 -7.81 0.90
CA GLN A 31 -8.88 -8.51 1.75
C GLN A 31 -8.05 -7.58 2.62
N ILE A 32 -8.02 -6.27 2.35
CA ILE A 32 -7.29 -5.32 3.19
C ILE A 32 -8.20 -4.96 4.35
N GLU A 33 -7.84 -5.43 5.55
CA GLU A 33 -8.63 -5.21 6.76
C GLU A 33 -8.33 -3.84 7.37
N ARG A 34 -7.04 -3.44 7.36
CA ARG A 34 -6.60 -2.12 7.83
C ARG A 34 -5.23 -1.76 7.26
N THR A 35 -4.90 -0.48 7.37
CA THR A 35 -3.55 0.03 7.08
C THR A 35 -3.06 0.94 8.19
N GLU A 36 -1.73 0.98 8.38
CA GLU A 36 -1.06 1.81 9.37
C GLU A 36 0.11 2.55 8.71
N TYR A 37 0.11 3.87 8.81
CA TYR A 37 1.15 4.72 8.23
C TYR A 37 2.13 5.21 9.31
N ASN A 38 3.41 4.96 9.09
CA ASN A 38 4.50 5.52 9.88
C ASN A 38 5.13 6.70 9.13
N SER A 39 4.87 7.91 9.63
CA SER A 39 5.37 9.16 9.05
C SER A 39 6.85 9.44 9.32
N GLN A 40 7.51 8.69 10.21
CA GLN A 40 8.94 8.89 10.50
C GLN A 40 9.84 8.30 9.40
N ASN A 41 9.36 7.27 8.72
CA ASN A 41 10.11 6.53 7.70
C ASN A 41 9.34 6.34 6.39
N ASP A 42 8.20 7.02 6.25
CA ASP A 42 7.29 6.95 5.12
C ASP A 42 6.90 5.50 4.76
N ILE A 43 6.61 4.67 5.78
CA ILE A 43 6.21 3.27 5.57
C ILE A 43 4.71 3.10 5.80
N LEU A 44 4.02 2.54 4.81
CA LEU A 44 2.67 2.02 4.95
C LEU A 44 2.74 0.53 5.24
N THR A 45 2.04 0.09 6.29
CA THR A 45 1.81 -1.32 6.59
C THR A 45 0.37 -1.67 6.24
N VAL A 46 0.19 -2.72 5.44
CA VAL A 46 -1.10 -3.23 4.97
C VAL A 46 -1.33 -4.58 5.63
N TYR A 47 -2.43 -4.68 6.38
CA TYR A 47 -2.84 -5.90 7.05
C TYR A 47 -3.96 -6.55 6.26
N THR A 48 -3.75 -7.80 5.88
CA THR A 48 -4.79 -8.70 5.39
C THR A 48 -5.05 -9.78 6.43
N HIS A 49 -6.03 -10.66 6.17
CA HIS A 49 -6.34 -11.76 7.08
C HIS A 49 -5.12 -12.67 7.33
N ASP A 50 -4.38 -12.97 6.26
CA ASP A 50 -3.32 -13.98 6.27
C ASP A 50 -1.90 -13.37 6.29
N TYR A 51 -1.73 -12.10 5.88
CA TYR A 51 -0.42 -11.48 5.68
C TYR A 51 -0.32 -10.03 6.15
N VAL A 52 0.93 -9.62 6.35
CA VAL A 52 1.30 -8.23 6.60
C VAL A 52 2.33 -7.81 5.56
N PHE A 53 2.04 -6.74 4.83
CA PHE A 53 2.93 -6.14 3.85
C PHE A 53 3.38 -4.77 4.32
N SER A 54 4.65 -4.43 4.15
CA SER A 54 5.17 -3.08 4.41
C SER A 54 5.80 -2.52 3.15
N CYS A 55 5.40 -1.32 2.75
CA CYS A 55 5.92 -0.65 1.57
C CYS A 55 6.17 0.84 1.83
N LYS A 56 7.04 1.45 1.05
CA LYS A 56 7.27 2.88 1.08
C LYS A 56 6.06 3.61 0.53
N TRP A 57 5.52 4.54 1.30
CA TRP A 57 4.43 5.42 0.95
C TRP A 57 4.99 6.67 0.27
N VAL A 58 4.89 6.73 -1.06
CA VAL A 58 5.39 7.87 -1.82
C VAL A 58 4.27 8.91 -1.91
N LEU A 59 4.38 9.93 -1.05
CA LEU A 59 3.60 11.15 -1.18
C LEU A 59 4.13 11.90 -2.40
N ASN A 60 3.43 11.85 -3.54
CA ASN A 60 3.70 12.80 -4.60
C ASN A 60 3.35 14.20 -4.08
N GLU A 61 4.23 15.18 -4.27
CA GLU A 61 3.85 16.58 -4.20
C GLU A 61 2.70 16.78 -5.20
N ILE A 62 1.53 17.16 -4.69
CA ILE A 62 0.48 17.73 -5.54
C ILE A 62 1.11 19.00 -6.11
N LYS A 63 1.54 18.97 -7.37
CA LYS A 63 1.81 20.21 -8.09
C LYS A 63 0.45 20.85 -8.32
N GLU A 64 0.13 21.84 -7.48
CA GLU A 64 -0.96 22.80 -7.72
C GLU A 64 -0.81 23.48 -9.09
#